data_AF-A0A0A9W891-F1
#
_entry.id   AF-A0A0A9W891-F1
#
_cell.length_a   1.000
_cell.length_b   1.000
_cell.length_c   1.000
_cell.angle_alpha   90.00
_cell.angle_beta   90.00
_cell.angle_gamma   90.00
#
_symmetry.space_group_name_H-M   'P 1'
#
loop_
_entity.id
_entity.type
_entity.pdbx_description
1 polymer ?
#
loop_
_entity_poly.entity_id
_entity_poly.type
_entity_poly.pdbx_seq_one_letter_code
_entity_poly.pdbx_strand_id
1 'polypeptide(L)'
;KHQLLIPYQPQYNMAERQIQNLKAALRARCHDDHSKWANDLHLTQMSLNSAYSEATKFSPAELFLGRQLLTPLNLVWDLQDDALELSSTWAQALANIKAAH
;
A
#
# COMPACT_ATOMS: atom_id res chain seq x y z
N LYS A 1 2.35 19.21 -21.02
CA LYS A 1 1.18 19.30 -21.93
C LYS A 1 -0.06 18.97 -21.11
N HIS A 2 -1.03 19.88 -20.97
CA HIS A 2 -2.26 19.61 -20.21
C HIS A 2 -3.23 18.81 -21.08
N GLN A 3 -3.89 17.81 -20.49
CA GLN A 3 -4.97 17.06 -21.11
C GLN A 3 -6.26 17.37 -20.36
N LEU A 4 -7.30 17.77 -21.09
CA LEU A 4 -8.62 18.02 -20.53
C LEU A 4 -9.47 16.78 -20.73
N LEU A 5 -10.31 16.48 -19.74
CA LEU A 5 -11.30 15.42 -19.82
C LEU A 5 -12.55 15.91 -20.55
N ILE A 6 -13.21 15.00 -21.25
CA ILE A 6 -14.50 15.28 -21.87
C ILE A 6 -15.54 15.42 -20.75
N PRO A 7 -16.37 16.48 -20.75
CA PRO A 7 -17.45 16.63 -19.77
C PRO A 7 -18.34 15.39 -19.70
N TYR A 8 -18.76 15.01 -18.48
CA TYR A 8 -19.66 13.88 -18.20
C TYR A 8 -19.18 12.49 -18.65
N GLN A 9 -17.90 12.35 -19.01
CA GLN A 9 -17.34 11.11 -19.57
C GLN A 9 -16.26 10.52 -18.62
N PRO A 10 -16.67 9.91 -17.49
CA PRO A 10 -15.75 9.47 -16.44
C PRO A 10 -14.77 8.39 -16.90
N GLN A 11 -15.15 7.57 -17.88
CA GLN A 11 -14.34 6.44 -18.41
C GLN A 11 -12.95 6.86 -18.93
N TYR A 12 -12.78 8.11 -19.36
CA TYR A 12 -11.49 8.62 -19.84
C TYR A 12 -10.54 9.03 -18.72
N ASN A 13 -11.01 9.07 -17.48
CA ASN A 13 -10.22 9.41 -16.32
C ASN A 13 -9.56 8.17 -15.71
N MET A 14 -8.34 7.86 -16.14
CA MET A 14 -7.56 6.75 -15.60
C MET A 14 -7.29 6.86 -14.09
N ALA A 15 -7.38 8.06 -13.50
CA ALA A 15 -7.19 8.27 -12.07
C ALA A 15 -8.44 7.96 -11.22
N GLU A 16 -9.61 7.79 -11.83
CA GLU A 16 -10.88 7.66 -11.09
C GLU A 16 -10.87 6.49 -10.11
N ARG A 17 -10.45 5.30 -10.57
CA ARG A 17 -10.34 4.12 -9.70
C ARG A 17 -9.34 4.33 -8.57
N GLN A 18 -8.22 4.99 -8.84
CA GLN A 18 -7.22 5.29 -7.82
C GLN A 18 -7.76 6.30 -6.79
N ILE A 19 -8.49 7.32 -7.24
CA ILE A 19 -9.16 8.30 -6.38
C ILE A 19 -10.22 7.62 -5.51
N GLN A 20 -10.97 6.66 -6.05
CA GLN A 20 -11.94 5.88 -5.30
C GLN A 20 -11.27 5.07 -4.19
N ASN A 21 -10.18 4.36 -4.50
CA ASN A 21 -9.40 3.60 -3.52
C ASN A 21 -8.83 4.52 -2.42
N LEU A 22 -8.28 5.68 -2.80
CA LEU A 22 -7.78 6.68 -1.87
C LEU A 22 -8.88 7.17 -0.93
N LYS A 23 -10.05 7.52 -1.46
CA LYS A 23 -11.20 7.95 -0.64
C LYS A 23 -11.66 6.85 0.31
N ALA A 24 -11.67 5.58 -0.12
CA ALA A 24 -12.03 4.46 0.73
C ALA A 24 -11.02 4.28 1.88
N ALA A 25 -9.72 4.31 1.58
CA ALA A 25 -8.66 4.20 2.58
C ALA A 25 -8.72 5.34 3.61
N LEU A 26 -8.92 6.58 3.15
CA LEU A 26 -9.06 7.74 4.03
C LEU A 26 -10.29 7.64 4.94
N ARG A 27 -11.44 7.19 4.42
CA ARG A 27 -12.64 6.97 5.23
C ARG A 27 -12.43 5.90 6.30
N ALA A 28 -11.76 4.81 5.95
CA ALA A 28 -11.44 3.76 6.92
C ALA A 28 -10.49 4.26 8.01
N ARG A 29 -9.46 5.02 7.64
CA ARG A 29 -8.46 5.55 8.58
C ARG A 29 -9.04 6.63 9.50
N CYS A 30 -9.89 7.50 8.96
CA CYS A 30 -10.38 8.66 9.69
C CYS A 30 -11.75 8.44 10.30
N HIS A 31 -12.23 7.19 10.40
CA HIS A 31 -13.60 6.86 10.82
C HIS A 31 -14.06 7.63 12.07
N ASP A 32 -13.16 7.83 13.04
CA ASP A 32 -13.48 8.48 14.31
C ASP A 32 -13.33 10.02 14.28
N ASP A 33 -12.46 10.55 13.41
CA ASP A 33 -12.22 12.00 13.29
C ASP A 33 -11.79 12.38 11.87
N HIS A 34 -12.76 12.87 11.10
CA HIS A 34 -12.57 13.29 9.71
C HIS A 34 -11.69 14.55 9.59
N SER A 35 -11.46 15.31 10.66
CA SER A 35 -10.66 16.53 10.65
C SER A 35 -9.16 16.24 10.50
N LYS A 36 -8.74 15.02 10.86
CA LYS A 36 -7.33 14.58 10.90
C LYS A 36 -6.87 13.88 9.64
N TRP A 37 -7.64 13.91 8.56
CA TRP A 37 -7.38 13.16 7.33
C TRP A 37 -6.00 13.43 6.71
N ALA A 38 -5.45 14.63 6.91
CA ALA A 38 -4.16 15.03 6.35
C ALA A 38 -2.95 14.51 7.14
N ASN A 39 -3.12 14.16 8.42
CA ASN A 39 -1.99 13.83 9.31
C ASN A 39 -1.20 12.61 8.82
N ASP A 40 -1.92 11.58 8.37
CA ASP A 40 -1.35 10.28 7.97
C ASP A 40 -1.43 10.04 6.46
N LEU A 41 -1.46 11.11 5.67
CA LEU A 41 -1.58 10.98 4.21
C LEU A 41 -0.39 10.24 3.60
N HIS A 42 0.81 10.48 4.13
CA HIS A 42 2.03 9.81 3.71
C HIS A 42 1.98 8.28 3.96
N LEU A 43 1.44 7.85 5.10
CA LEU A 43 1.23 6.42 5.40
C LEU A 43 0.20 5.82 4.45
N THR A 44 -0.89 6.53 4.18
CA THR A 44 -1.92 6.07 3.23
C THR A 44 -1.36 5.91 1.82
N GLN A 45 -0.55 6.87 1.36
CA GLN A 45 0.15 6.80 0.08
C GLN A 45 1.12 5.61 0.03
N MET A 46 1.90 5.40 1.10
CA MET A 46 2.81 4.26 1.19
C MET A 46 2.06 2.94 1.06
N SER A 47 0.99 2.76 1.85
CA SER A 47 0.17 1.54 1.81
C SER A 47 -0.45 1.28 0.44
N LEU A 48 -0.97 2.31 -0.24
CA LEU A 48 -1.55 2.15 -1.58
C LEU A 48 -0.48 1.79 -2.64
N ASN A 49 0.73 2.33 -2.50
CA ASN A 49 1.81 2.07 -3.44
C ASN A 49 2.49 0.71 -3.22
N SER A 50 2.55 0.20 -1.99
CA SER A 50 3.11 -1.11 -1.66
C SER A 50 2.08 -2.24 -1.68
N ALA A 51 0.78 -1.93 -1.79
CA ALA A 51 -0.27 -2.95 -1.82
C ALA A 51 -0.18 -3.80 -3.09
N TYR A 52 -0.22 -5.12 -2.91
CA TYR A 52 -0.32 -6.08 -3.99
C TYR A 52 -1.64 -5.92 -4.75
N SER A 53 -1.56 -5.86 -6.08
CA SER A 53 -2.73 -5.83 -6.95
C SER A 53 -2.88 -7.15 -7.68
N GLU A 54 -4.02 -7.82 -7.51
CA GLU A 54 -4.29 -9.11 -8.13
C GLU A 54 -4.31 -9.05 -9.67
N ALA A 55 -4.71 -7.91 -10.22
CA ALA A 55 -4.80 -7.70 -11.67
C ALA A 55 -3.43 -7.62 -12.35
N THR A 56 -2.47 -6.97 -11.68
CA THR A 56 -1.11 -6.80 -12.20
C THR A 56 -0.14 -7.83 -11.65
N LYS A 57 -0.51 -8.56 -10.58
CA LYS A 57 0.36 -9.46 -9.82
C LYS A 57 1.59 -8.79 -9.19
N PHE A 58 1.59 -7.46 -9.15
CA PHE A 58 2.65 -6.60 -8.61
C PHE A 58 2.03 -5.40 -7.92
N SER A 59 2.75 -4.80 -6.98
CA SER A 59 2.40 -3.52 -6.40
C SER A 59 2.70 -2.36 -7.37
N PRO A 60 2.01 -1.21 -7.25
CA PRO A 60 2.34 -0.02 -8.04
C PRO A 60 3.80 0.41 -7.91
N ALA A 61 4.39 0.26 -6.72
CA ALA A 61 5.77 0.61 -6.49
C ALA A 61 6.75 -0.34 -7.19
N GLU A 62 6.47 -1.63 -7.25
CA GLU A 62 7.26 -2.58 -8.04
C GLU A 62 7.23 -2.24 -9.52
N LEU A 63 6.04 -1.94 -10.05
CA LEU A 63 5.89 -1.57 -11.46
C LEU A 63 6.65 -0.29 -11.82
N PHE A 64 6.74 0.64 -10.86
CA PHE A 64 7.40 1.93 -11.07
C PHE A 64 8.91 1.89 -10.81
N LEU A 65 9.35 1.20 -9.75
CA LEU A 65 10.74 1.21 -9.26
C LEU A 65 11.52 -0.06 -9.61
N GLY A 66 10.85 -1.12 -10.06
CA GLY A 66 11.44 -2.44 -10.29
C GLY A 66 11.83 -3.18 -9.00
N ARG A 67 11.35 -2.73 -7.83
CA ARG A 67 11.62 -3.35 -6.53
C ARG A 67 10.48 -3.11 -5.55
N GLN A 68 10.40 -3.95 -4.53
CA GLN A 68 9.50 -3.75 -3.39
C GLN A 68 9.94 -2.56 -2.53
N LEU A 69 8.95 -1.88 -1.93
CA LEU A 69 9.18 -0.80 -0.98
C LEU A 69 9.30 -1.37 0.44
N LEU A 70 10.34 -0.96 1.15
CA LEU A 70 10.45 -1.22 2.59
C LEU A 70 9.43 -0.38 3.33
N THR A 71 8.41 -1.02 3.90
CA THR A 71 7.44 -0.32 4.76
C THR A 71 8.06 -0.05 6.13
N PRO A 72 7.54 0.92 6.92
CA PRO A 72 7.99 1.14 8.29
C PRO A 72 7.96 -0.15 9.13
N LEU A 73 7.01 -1.03 8.83
CA LEU A 73 6.88 -2.34 9.45
C LEU A 73 8.07 -3.26 9.13
N ASN A 74 8.50 -3.28 7.87
CA ASN A 74 9.68 -4.03 7.45
C ASN A 74 10.94 -3.54 8.17
N LEU A 75 11.07 -2.23 8.36
CA LEU A 75 12.24 -1.65 9.01
C LEU A 75 12.27 -1.94 10.53
N VAL A 76 11.12 -1.88 11.19
CA VAL A 76 11.03 -2.14 12.64
C VAL A 76 11.24 -3.62 12.96
N TRP A 77 10.79 -4.52 12.08
CA TRP A 77 10.85 -5.96 12.31
C TRP A 77 11.92 -6.69 11.48
N ASP A 78 12.80 -5.94 10.80
CA ASP A 78 13.83 -6.47 9.89
C ASP A 78 13.30 -7.54 8.93
N LEU A 79 12.09 -7.30 8.38
CA LEU A 79 11.47 -8.19 7.42
C LEU A 79 12.15 -8.00 6.06
N GLN A 80 13.14 -8.84 5.79
CA GLN A 80 13.76 -8.95 4.48
C GLN A 80 12.82 -9.69 3.53
N ASP A 81 12.49 -9.03 2.42
CA ASP A 81 11.63 -9.55 1.36
C ASP A 81 12.46 -10.35 0.33
N ASP A 82 13.49 -11.06 0.81
CA ASP A 82 14.04 -12.15 0.03
C ASP A 82 12.90 -13.14 -0.15
N ALA A 83 12.63 -13.55 -1.39
CA ALA A 83 11.57 -14.48 -1.77
C ALA A 83 11.81 -15.88 -1.15
N LEU A 84 11.74 -15.96 0.16
CA LEU A 84 12.00 -17.11 0.99
C LEU A 84 10.64 -17.73 1.30
N GLU A 85 10.42 -18.91 0.70
CA GLU A 85 9.57 -20.00 1.20
C GLU A 85 8.72 -19.58 2.40
N LEU A 86 7.47 -19.15 2.15
CA LEU A 86 6.55 -18.62 3.15
C LEU A 86 6.48 -19.51 4.41
N SER A 87 6.65 -20.82 4.25
CA SER A 87 6.74 -21.79 5.35
C SER A 87 7.91 -21.50 6.32
N SER A 88 9.08 -21.17 5.80
CA SER A 88 10.30 -20.93 6.58
C SER A 88 10.25 -19.60 7.36
N THR A 89 9.73 -18.55 6.75
CA THR A 89 9.60 -17.22 7.38
C THR A 89 8.56 -17.22 8.51
N TRP A 90 7.43 -17.92 8.33
CA TRP A 90 6.44 -18.13 9.40
C TRP A 90 7.01 -18.91 10.58
N ALA A 91 7.80 -19.95 10.33
CA ALA A 91 8.46 -20.71 11.39
C ALA A 91 9.43 -19.83 12.21
N GLN A 92 10.16 -18.94 11.54
CA GLN A 92 11.10 -18.01 12.17
C GLN A 92 10.38 -16.90 12.96
N ALA A 93 9.29 -16.35 12.44
CA ALA A 93 8.44 -15.40 13.17
C ALA A 93 7.87 -16.02 14.47
N LEU A 94 7.38 -17.26 14.40
CA LEU A 94 6.93 -18.03 15.58
C LEU A 94 8.06 -18.24 16.61
N ALA A 95 9.28 -18.48 16.15
CA ALA A 95 10.44 -18.64 17.03
C ALA A 95 10.78 -17.32 17.75
N ASN A 96 10.74 -16.19 17.06
CA ASN A 96 11.00 -14.87 17.63
C ASN A 96 9.95 -14.48 18.68
N ILE A 97 8.67 -14.79 18.42
CA ILE A 97 7.58 -14.56 19.39
C ILE A 97 7.80 -15.38 20.67
N LYS A 98 8.26 -16.63 20.55
CA LYS A 98 8.59 -17.48 21.71
C LYS A 98 9.83 -17.01 22.47
N ALA A 99 10.81 -16.42 21.79
CA ALA A 99 12.04 -15.93 22.42
C ALA A 99 11.86 -14.59 23.12
N ALA A 100 10.87 -13.79 22.71
CA ALA A 100 10.54 -12.50 23.31
C ALA A 100 9.64 -12.60 24.56
N HIS A 101 9.20 -13.81 24.93
CA HIS A 101 8.28 -14.09 26.03
C HIS A 101 8.92 -14.96 27.10
#